data_AF-A0A445IUM9-F1
#
_entry.id   AF-A0A445IUM9-F1
#
_cell.length_a   1.000
_cell.length_b   1.000
_cell.length_c   1.000
_cell.angle_alpha   90.00
_cell.angle_beta   90.00
_cell.angle_gamma   90.00
#
_symmetry.space_group_name_H-M   'P 1'
#
loop_
_entity.id
_entity.type
_entity.pdbx_description
1 polymer ?
#
loop_
_entity_poly.entity_id
_entity_poly.type
_entity_poly.pdbx_seq_one_letter_code
_entity_poly.pdbx_strand_id
1 'polypeptide(L)'
;MYLLDWTLLPPCILLRCLKALESQFSLEKLLHIPRDSVPCKIRAKRGCATHPRSIAERQRRTRISGKLKKLQDLVSNMDKQTCYADMLDLAVQHIKGLQTQLQNLHRELENCTCGCKQSK
;
A
#
# COMPACT_ATOMS: atom_id res chain seq x y z
N MET A 1 -14.11 18.44 -0.72
CA MET A 1 -13.26 19.39 -1.45
C MET A 1 -12.38 20.09 -0.41
N TYR A 2 -11.12 19.76 -0.18
CA TYR A 2 -10.10 19.07 -0.97
C TYR A 2 -9.42 17.97 -0.13
N LEU A 3 -9.00 16.91 -0.81
CA LEU A 3 -7.98 16.00 -0.30
C LEU A 3 -6.72 16.82 0.02
N LEU A 4 -6.10 16.60 1.17
CA LEU A 4 -4.73 17.07 1.39
C LEU A 4 -3.80 16.23 0.51
N ASP A 5 -3.41 16.82 -0.62
CA ASP A 5 -2.34 16.39 -1.51
C ASP A 5 -1.06 16.11 -0.72
N TRP A 6 -0.61 14.86 -0.74
CA TRP A 6 0.64 14.42 -0.08
C TRP A 6 1.90 14.83 -0.87
N THR A 7 1.74 15.51 -2.01
CA THR A 7 2.83 15.94 -2.90
C THR A 7 3.32 17.36 -2.64
N LEU A 8 2.70 18.10 -1.72
CA LEU A 8 3.09 19.48 -1.37
C LEU A 8 3.53 19.65 0.09
N LEU A 9 4.13 18.61 0.69
CA LEU A 9 4.68 18.72 2.04
C LEU A 9 6.20 19.02 1.96
N PRO A 10 6.67 20.16 2.48
CA PRO A 10 8.05 20.61 2.30
C PRO A 10 9.06 19.58 2.83
N PRO A 11 10.22 19.42 2.17
CA PRO A 11 11.22 18.39 2.48
C PRO A 11 11.73 18.43 3.93
N CYS A 12 11.51 19.53 4.65
CA CYS A 12 11.84 19.70 6.06
C CYS A 12 11.08 18.76 7.02
N ILE A 13 9.88 18.29 6.66
CA ILE A 13 9.06 17.41 7.52
C ILE A 13 9.49 15.94 7.42
N LEU A 14 9.93 15.51 6.23
CA LEU A 14 10.39 14.13 6.00
C LEU A 14 11.69 13.83 6.78
N LEU A 15 12.61 14.80 6.81
CA LEU A 15 13.90 14.71 7.52
C LEU A 15 13.74 14.60 9.05
N ARG A 16 12.69 15.21 9.60
CA ARG A 16 12.39 15.12 11.04
C ARG A 16 11.77 13.78 11.44
N CYS A 17 11.12 13.08 10.49
CA CYS A 17 10.63 11.72 10.67
C CYS A 17 11.76 10.69 10.57
N LEU A 18 12.72 10.85 9.65
CA LEU A 18 13.88 9.95 9.55
C LEU A 18 14.78 10.03 10.79
N LYS A 19 15.08 11.24 11.27
CA LYS A 19 15.87 11.43 12.51
C LYS A 19 15.19 10.87 13.77
N ALA A 20 13.88 10.66 13.75
CA ALA A 20 13.14 10.10 14.88
C ALA A 20 13.20 8.56 14.96
N LEU A 21 13.69 7.89 13.90
CA LEU A 21 13.87 6.45 13.88
C LEU A 21 15.29 6.03 14.32
N GLU A 22 16.25 6.96 14.31
CA GLU A 22 17.67 6.69 14.59
C GLU A 22 18.03 6.70 16.10
N SER A 23 17.14 7.20 16.97
CA SER A 23 17.41 7.33 18.41
C SER A 23 16.90 6.16 19.25
N GLN A 24 17.10 4.93 18.77
CA GLN A 24 17.12 3.76 19.67
C GLN A 24 18.56 3.47 20.08
N PHE A 25 18.93 3.85 21.30
CA PHE A 25 19.66 3.02 22.29
C PHE A 25 20.29 3.90 23.37
N SER A 26 19.64 3.97 24.53
CA SER A 26 20.29 4.27 25.82
C SER A 26 19.31 3.86 26.92
N LEU A 27 19.27 2.57 27.22
CA LEU A 27 18.53 1.98 28.34
C LEU A 27 19.24 2.16 29.69
N GLU A 28 20.25 3.03 29.75
CA GLU A 28 21.12 3.21 30.92
C GLU A 28 20.73 4.40 31.82
N LYS A 29 19.75 5.23 31.43
CA LYS A 29 19.28 6.38 32.23
C LYS A 29 17.98 6.15 33.02
N LEU A 30 17.47 4.92 33.10
CA LEU A 30 16.15 4.62 33.68
C LEU A 30 16.15 4.21 35.18
N LEU A 31 17.23 4.45 35.94
CA LEU A 31 17.36 3.95 37.32
C LEU A 31 17.43 5.02 38.42
N HIS A 32 16.98 6.26 38.16
CA HIS A 32 16.76 7.23 39.24
C HIS A 32 15.48 8.03 39.04
N ILE A 33 14.35 7.46 39.48
CA ILE A 33 13.08 8.17 39.58
C ILE A 33 12.60 8.05 41.04
N PRO A 34 12.52 9.16 41.80
CA PRO A 34 11.93 9.19 43.14
C PRO A 34 10.47 8.69 43.12
N ARG A 35 10.10 7.87 44.11
CA ARG A 35 8.88 7.05 44.14
C ARG A 35 7.54 7.80 44.30
N ASP A 36 7.52 9.13 44.28
CA ASP A 36 6.33 9.93 44.60
C ASP A 36 5.78 10.79 43.45
N SER A 37 6.22 10.57 42.22
CA SER A 37 5.64 11.26 41.05
C SER A 37 4.54 10.42 40.39
N VAL A 38 3.32 10.97 40.41
CA VAL A 38 2.13 10.45 39.72
C VAL A 38 2.52 10.01 38.30
N PRO A 39 2.20 8.79 37.85
CA PRO A 39 2.54 8.33 36.51
C PRO A 39 1.95 9.26 35.45
N CYS A 40 2.78 10.17 34.95
CA CYS A 40 2.47 10.97 33.77
C CYS A 40 2.41 10.00 32.60
N LYS A 41 1.20 9.49 32.31
CA LYS A 41 0.91 8.67 31.14
C LYS A 41 1.42 9.43 29.92
N ILE A 42 2.48 8.91 29.30
CA ILE A 42 3.08 9.47 28.08
C ILE A 42 1.94 9.68 27.08
N ARG A 43 1.57 10.94 26.87
CA ARG A 43 0.49 11.31 25.95
C ARG A 43 0.94 10.94 24.55
N ALA A 44 0.23 10.04 23.88
CA ALA A 44 0.45 9.77 22.47
C ALA A 44 0.43 11.10 21.67
N LYS A 45 1.33 11.24 20.69
CA LYS A 45 1.42 12.44 19.82
C LYS A 45 0.03 12.87 19.34
N ARG A 46 -0.25 14.18 19.41
CA ARG A 46 -1.53 14.80 19.00
C ARG A 46 -1.85 14.36 17.55
N GLY A 47 -2.93 13.60 17.37
CA GLY A 47 -3.34 13.05 16.06
C GLY A 47 -3.15 11.54 15.87
N CYS A 48 -2.61 10.82 16.85
CA CYS A 48 -2.58 9.36 16.84
C CYS A 48 -3.89 8.78 17.41
N ALA A 49 -4.53 7.89 16.64
CA ALA A 49 -5.66 7.12 17.13
C ALA A 49 -5.19 6.21 18.30
N THR A 50 -5.73 6.44 19.49
CA THR A 50 -5.40 5.66 20.71
C THR A 50 -6.36 4.50 20.93
N HIS A 51 -7.54 4.51 20.31
CA HIS A 51 -8.50 3.42 20.42
C HIS A 51 -8.10 2.23 19.55
N PRO A 52 -8.13 0.99 20.09
CA PRO A 52 -7.71 -0.21 19.37
C PRO A 52 -8.51 -0.43 18.07
N ARG A 53 -9.81 -0.08 18.06
CA ARG A 53 -10.66 -0.13 16.87
C ARG A 53 -10.14 0.77 15.75
N SER A 54 -9.73 2.00 16.08
CA SER A 54 -9.22 2.96 15.10
C SER A 54 -7.84 2.56 14.57
N ILE A 55 -7.00 1.95 15.41
CA ILE A 55 -5.72 1.37 14.99
C ILE A 55 -5.96 0.22 14.00
N ALA A 56 -6.86 -0.70 14.32
CA ALA A 56 -7.21 -1.82 13.46
C ALA A 56 -7.76 -1.35 12.09
N GLU A 57 -8.64 -0.35 12.07
CA GLU A 57 -9.18 0.18 10.81
C GLU A 57 -8.11 0.87 9.95
N ARG A 58 -7.17 1.61 10.56
CA ARG A 58 -6.04 2.18 9.81
C ARG A 58 -5.22 1.07 9.15
N GLN A 59 -4.87 0.02 9.88
CA GLN A 59 -4.12 -1.12 9.33
C GLN A 59 -4.89 -1.79 8.17
N ARG A 60 -6.22 -1.91 8.30
CA ARG A 60 -7.07 -2.44 7.22
C ARG A 60 -6.98 -1.57 5.96
N ARG A 61 -7.12 -0.25 6.10
CA ARG A 61 -7.01 0.71 4.98
C ARG A 61 -5.64 0.65 4.33
N THR A 62 -4.56 0.60 5.11
CA THR A 62 -3.20 0.47 4.58
C THR A 62 -3.02 -0.82 3.78
N ARG A 63 -3.57 -1.95 4.24
CA ARG A 63 -3.54 -3.22 3.49
C ARG A 63 -4.31 -3.11 2.17
N ILE A 64 -5.47 -2.44 2.17
CA ILE A 64 -6.26 -2.20 0.94
C ILE A 64 -5.47 -1.36 -0.05
N SER A 65 -4.95 -0.20 0.37
CA SER A 65 -4.17 0.68 -0.51
C SER A 65 -2.89 0.00 -1.02
N GLY A 66 -2.25 -0.84 -0.21
CA GLY A 66 -1.11 -1.65 -0.64
C GLY A 66 -1.45 -2.65 -1.74
N LYS A 67 -2.62 -3.31 -1.66
CA LYS A 67 -3.10 -4.20 -2.72
C LYS A 67 -3.46 -3.44 -4.00
N LEU A 68 -4.05 -2.25 -3.88
CA LEU A 68 -4.39 -1.42 -5.03
C LEU A 68 -3.13 -0.95 -5.79
N LYS A 69 -2.05 -0.59 -5.09
CA LYS A 69 -0.78 -0.26 -5.76
C LYS A 69 -0.23 -1.42 -6.58
N LYS A 70 -0.19 -2.63 -6.00
CA LYS A 70 0.23 -3.83 -6.73
C LYS A 70 -0.63 -4.11 -7.96
N LEU A 71 -1.93 -3.78 -7.90
CA LEU A 71 -2.83 -3.93 -9.04
C LEU A 71 -2.51 -2.92 -10.16
N GLN A 72 -2.12 -1.69 -9.81
CA GLN A 72 -1.68 -0.68 -10.79
C GLN A 72 -0.44 -1.12 -11.57
N ASP A 73 0.49 -1.83 -10.92
CA ASP A 73 1.71 -2.33 -11.58
C ASP A 73 1.43 -3.42 -12.62
N LEU A 74 0.28 -4.12 -12.52
CA LEU A 74 -0.07 -5.26 -13.38
C LEU A 74 -0.96 -4.90 -14.57
N VAL A 75 -1.72 -3.81 -14.48
CA VAL A 75 -2.73 -3.45 -15.47
C VAL A 75 -2.38 -2.07 -16.05
N SER A 76 -2.13 -2.03 -17.36
CA SER A 76 -1.79 -0.80 -18.08
C SER A 76 -2.90 0.25 -17.97
N ASN A 77 -2.53 1.53 -17.87
CA ASN A 77 -3.41 2.70 -17.79
C ASN A 77 -4.23 2.87 -16.49
N MET A 78 -3.94 2.10 -15.43
CA MET A 78 -4.60 2.22 -14.12
C MET A 78 -4.21 3.47 -13.32
N ASP A 79 -3.08 4.07 -13.67
CA ASP A 79 -2.48 5.27 -13.07
C ASP A 79 -3.32 6.53 -13.29
N LYS A 80 -4.23 6.51 -14.26
CA LYS A 80 -5.07 7.64 -14.65
C LYS A 80 -6.39 7.71 -13.88
N GLN A 81 -6.78 6.63 -13.20
CA GLN A 81 -8.04 6.58 -12.46
C GLN A 81 -7.89 7.15 -11.05
N THR A 82 -8.84 8.01 -10.69
CA THR A 82 -8.92 8.62 -9.36
C THR A 82 -9.85 7.86 -8.42
N CYS A 83 -10.66 6.93 -8.94
CA CYS A 83 -11.65 6.14 -8.20
C CYS A 83 -11.24 4.66 -8.09
N TYR A 84 -11.50 4.06 -6.92
CA TYR A 84 -11.24 2.63 -6.68
C TYR A 84 -12.18 1.72 -7.47
N ALA A 85 -13.42 2.14 -7.73
CA ALA A 85 -14.36 1.35 -8.53
C ALA A 85 -13.85 1.20 -9.97
N ASP A 86 -13.54 2.33 -10.62
CA ASP A 86 -13.03 2.35 -12.00
C ASP A 86 -11.74 1.54 -12.17
N MET A 87 -10.82 1.62 -11.18
CA MET A 87 -9.62 0.77 -11.16
C MET A 87 -9.96 -0.74 -11.13
N LEU A 88 -10.97 -1.14 -10.36
CA LEU A 88 -11.39 -2.54 -10.30
C LEU A 88 -12.07 -2.97 -11.61
N ASP A 89 -12.90 -2.10 -12.20
CA ASP A 89 -13.57 -2.39 -13.47
C ASP A 89 -12.57 -2.56 -14.62
N LEU A 90 -11.54 -1.71 -14.68
CA LEU A 90 -10.45 -1.85 -15.65
C LEU A 90 -9.67 -3.14 -15.47
N ALA A 91 -9.39 -3.55 -14.23
CA ALA A 91 -8.74 -4.82 -13.97
C ALA A 91 -9.58 -6.00 -14.48
N VAL A 92 -10.90 -5.96 -14.28
CA VAL A 92 -11.82 -6.97 -14.82
C VAL A 92 -11.80 -6.99 -16.36
N GLN A 93 -11.82 -5.83 -17.00
CA GLN A 93 -11.74 -5.74 -18.47
C GLN A 93 -10.41 -6.29 -19.00
N HIS A 94 -9.30 -5.97 -18.34
CA HIS A 94 -7.98 -6.48 -18.70
C HIS A 94 -7.92 -8.01 -18.63
N ILE A 95 -8.44 -8.61 -17.55
CA ILE A 95 -8.50 -10.08 -17.41
C ILE A 95 -9.33 -10.71 -18.53
N LYS A 96 -10.50 -10.14 -18.86
CA LYS A 96 -11.32 -10.63 -19.97
C LYS A 96 -10.59 -10.53 -21.31
N GLY A 97 -9.87 -9.43 -21.55
CA GLY A 97 -9.04 -9.26 -22.74
C GLY A 97 -7.97 -10.35 -22.87
N LEU A 98 -7.24 -10.63 -21.78
CA LEU A 98 -6.23 -11.69 -21.74
C LEU A 98 -6.84 -13.08 -21.98
N GLN A 99 -8.02 -13.37 -21.42
CA GLN A 99 -8.71 -14.64 -21.68
C GLN A 99 -9.06 -14.81 -23.16
N THR A 100 -9.56 -13.77 -23.81
CA THR A 100 -9.84 -13.78 -25.26
C THR A 100 -8.57 -13.99 -26.08
N GLN A 101 -7.47 -13.33 -25.72
CA GLN A 101 -6.17 -13.52 -26.40
C GLN A 101 -5.68 -14.97 -26.28
N LEU A 102 -5.77 -15.57 -25.09
CA LEU A 102 -5.41 -16.97 -24.89
C LEU A 102 -6.28 -17.90 -25.74
N GLN A 103 -7.60 -17.70 -25.77
CA GLN A 103 -8.50 -18.50 -26.62
C GLN A 103 -8.14 -18.39 -28.11
N ASN A 104 -7.83 -17.19 -28.58
CA ASN A 104 -7.40 -16.97 -29.96
C ASN A 104 -6.07 -17.68 -30.27
N LEU A 105 -5.08 -17.56 -29.39
CA LEU A 105 -3.79 -18.24 -29.54
C LEU A 105 -3.95 -19.77 -29.52
N HIS A 106 -4.82 -20.32 -28.66
CA HIS A 106 -5.13 -21.74 -28.67
C HIS A 106 -5.72 -22.19 -30.01
N ARG A 107 -6.70 -21.44 -30.54
CA ARG A 107 -7.29 -21.71 -31.86
C ARG A 107 -6.25 -21.61 -32.98
N GLU A 108 -5.36 -20.63 -32.92
CA GLU A 108 -4.27 -20.47 -33.90
C GLU A 108 -3.28 -21.64 -33.84
N LEU A 109 -2.96 -22.14 -32.64
CA LEU A 109 -2.11 -23.32 -32.46
C LEU A 109 -2.77 -24.60 -32.99
N GLU A 110 -4.08 -24.78 -32.76
CA GLU A 110 -4.84 -25.91 -33.32
C GLU A 110 -4.87 -25.89 -34.85
N ASN A 111 -4.92 -24.68 -35.42
CA ASN A 111 -4.92 -24.47 -36.86
C ASN A 111 -3.50 -24.37 -37.45
N CYS A 112 -2.43 -24.35 -36.63
CA CYS A 112 -1.08 -24.28 -37.16
C CYS A 112 -0.69 -25.62 -37.77
N THR A 113 -0.47 -25.61 -39.08
CA THR A 113 0.15 -26.71 -39.82
C THR A 113 1.67 -26.73 -39.68
N CYS A 114 2.24 -25.76 -38.95
CA CYS A 114 3.65 -25.73 -38.61
C CYS A 114 3.96 -26.86 -37.58
N GLY A 115 4.98 -27.66 -37.82
CA GLY A 115 5.41 -28.78 -36.95
C GLY A 115 5.90 -28.38 -35.54
N CYS A 116 5.65 -27.14 -35.10
CA CYS A 116 5.97 -26.60 -33.78
C CYS A 116 5.00 -27.11 -32.71
N LYS A 117 4.76 -28.43 -32.66
CA LYS A 117 4.10 -29.03 -31.49
C LYS A 117 5.13 -29.04 -30.37
N GLN A 118 4.90 -28.23 -29.35
CA GLN A 118 5.75 -28.08 -28.18
C GLN A 118 6.05 -29.47 -27.60
N SER A 119 7.33 -29.88 -27.67
CA SER A 119 7.82 -31.08 -27.00
C SER A 119 7.62 -30.89 -25.50
N LYS A 120 6.91 -31.84 -24.90
CA LYS A 120 6.71 -31.93 -23.45
C LYS A 120 8.01 -32.25 -22.73
#